data_AF-A0A3P6EKH5-F1
#
_entry.id   AF-A0A3P6EKH5-F1
#
_cell.length_a   1.000
_cell.length_b   1.000
_cell.length_c   1.000
_cell.angle_alpha   90.00
_cell.angle_beta   90.00
_cell.angle_gamma   90.00
#
_symmetry.space_group_name_H-M   'P 1'
#
loop_
_entity.id
_entity.type
_entity.pdbx_description
1 polymer ?
#
loop_
_entity_poly.entity_id
_entity_poly.type
_entity_poly.pdbx_seq_one_letter_code
_entity_poly.pdbx_strand_id
1 'polypeptide(L)'
;MSVRDLMTDERKIWNSEFLVNYFDPEDIPLIQSLAISQGYQRDKYCWSYTKNGMYTVKSGYWWLWMDMESLRRNNSAFGSTKPVTKNLTTSLGA
;
A
#
# COMPACT_ATOMS: atom_id res chain seq x y z
N MET A 1 3.19 -7.95 16.13
CA MET A 1 2.36 -6.75 16.30
C MET A 1 1.51 -6.59 15.05
N SER A 2 0.20 -6.64 15.21
CA SER A 2 -0.78 -6.38 14.16
C SER A 2 -1.24 -4.91 14.23
N VAL A 3 -1.78 -4.37 13.13
CA VAL A 3 -2.35 -2.99 13.14
C VAL A 3 -3.46 -2.84 14.18
N ARG A 4 -4.16 -3.94 14.52
CA ARG A 4 -5.18 -3.93 15.58
C ARG A 4 -4.61 -3.59 16.95
N ASP A 5 -3.37 -3.96 17.22
CA ASP A 5 -2.71 -3.74 18.51
C ASP A 5 -2.37 -2.24 18.73
N LEU A 6 -2.38 -1.44 17.64
CA LEU A 6 -2.19 0.02 17.67
C LEU A 6 -3.47 0.79 17.98
N MET A 7 -4.62 0.10 18.04
CA MET A 7 -5.93 0.69 18.21
C MET A 7 -6.54 0.35 19.57
N THR A 8 -7.36 1.26 20.09
CA THR A 8 -8.20 1.01 21.27
C THR A 8 -9.36 0.08 20.92
N ASP A 9 -9.57 -0.96 21.73
CA ASP A 9 -10.51 -2.04 21.40
C ASP A 9 -11.98 -1.57 21.44
N GLU A 10 -12.28 -0.59 22.30
CA GLU A 10 -13.64 -0.11 22.55
C GLU A 10 -14.18 0.84 21.47
N ARG A 11 -13.32 1.68 20.87
CA ARG A 11 -13.78 2.80 20.02
C ARG A 11 -13.22 2.79 18.61
N LYS A 12 -12.34 1.84 18.27
CA LYS A 12 -11.62 1.83 16.97
C LYS A 12 -10.96 3.18 16.69
N ILE A 13 -10.28 3.71 17.70
CA ILE A 13 -9.47 4.93 17.62
C ILE A 13 -8.01 4.55 17.85
N TRP A 14 -7.09 5.23 17.15
CA TRP A 14 -5.66 5.10 17.38
C TRP A 14 -5.30 5.37 18.84
N ASN A 15 -4.48 4.50 19.44
CA ASN A 15 -3.97 4.73 20.79
C ASN A 15 -2.78 5.70 20.72
N SER A 16 -3.01 6.98 20.98
CA SER A 16 -1.98 8.02 20.90
C SER A 16 -0.79 7.78 21.84
N GLU A 17 -1.04 7.29 23.06
CA GLU A 17 0.04 6.98 24.01
C GLU A 17 0.92 5.83 23.50
N PHE A 18 0.30 4.83 22.88
CA PHE A 18 1.03 3.74 22.26
C PHE A 18 1.85 4.22 21.07
N LEU A 19 1.27 5.08 20.22
CA LEU A 19 1.95 5.61 19.04
C LEU A 19 3.18 6.46 19.42
N VAL A 20 3.07 7.31 20.45
CA VAL A 20 4.19 8.13 20.94
C VAL A 20 5.37 7.29 21.47
N ASN A 21 5.08 6.11 22.03
CA ASN A 21 6.13 5.23 22.58
C ASN A 21 6.87 4.41 21.52
N TYR A 22 6.27 4.18 20.36
CA TYR A 22 6.79 3.25 19.34
C TYR A 22 7.17 3.91 18.01
N PHE A 23 6.64 5.09 17.70
CA PHE A 23 6.84 5.76 16.42
C PHE A 23 7.46 7.15 16.61
N ASP A 24 8.20 7.58 15.59
CA ASP A 24 8.74 8.93 15.53
C ASP A 24 7.59 9.96 15.45
N PRO A 25 7.74 11.12 16.09
CA PRO A 25 6.68 12.14 16.15
C PRO A 25 6.23 12.66 14.78
N GLU A 26 7.06 12.53 13.75
CA GLU A 26 6.72 12.87 12.36
C GLU A 26 5.72 11.89 11.72
N ASP A 27 5.74 10.62 12.13
CA ASP A 27 4.90 9.56 11.58
C ASP A 27 3.54 9.45 12.28
N ILE A 28 3.46 9.87 13.54
CA ILE A 28 2.22 9.86 14.33
C ILE A 28 1.05 10.56 13.62
N PRO A 29 1.19 11.81 13.10
CA PRO A 29 0.09 12.46 12.39
C PRO A 29 -0.30 11.73 11.10
N LEU A 30 0.65 11.09 10.41
CA LEU A 30 0.37 10.29 9.22
C LEU A 30 -0.47 9.05 9.57
N ILE A 31 -0.10 8.33 10.63
CA ILE A 31 -0.86 7.17 11.11
C ILE A 31 -2.26 7.60 11.54
N GLN A 32 -2.38 8.70 12.29
CA GLN A 32 -3.67 9.21 12.75
C GLN A 32 -4.57 9.69 11.61
N SER A 33 -4.01 10.11 10.48
CA SER A 33 -4.78 10.50 9.29
C SER A 33 -5.43 9.31 8.58
N LEU A 34 -4.99 8.08 8.86
CA LEU A 34 -5.59 6.88 8.28
C LEU A 34 -6.99 6.67 8.86
N ALA A 35 -7.97 6.58 7.96
CA ALA A 35 -9.35 6.30 8.32
C ALA A 35 -9.49 4.87 8.87
N ILE A 36 -9.95 4.75 10.12
CA ILE A 36 -10.28 3.46 10.71
C ILE A 36 -11.71 3.10 10.31
N SER A 37 -11.90 1.89 9.78
CA SER A 37 -13.25 1.36 9.52
C SER A 37 -14.01 1.22 10.83
N GLN A 38 -15.10 1.96 10.99
CA GLN A 38 -16.04 1.80 12.10
C GLN A 38 -16.96 0.59 11.97
N GLY A 39 -17.03 -0.02 10.78
CA GLY A 39 -17.76 -1.27 10.56
C GLY A 39 -16.90 -2.50 10.91
N TYR A 40 -17.55 -3.57 11.37
CA TYR A 40 -16.96 -4.92 11.55
C TYR A 40 -16.65 -5.62 10.20
N GLN A 41 -16.16 -4.88 9.22
CA GLN A 41 -15.74 -5.42 7.94
C GLN A 41 -14.29 -5.90 8.05
N ARG A 42 -14.02 -7.11 7.56
CA ARG A 42 -12.65 -7.60 7.43
C ARG A 42 -11.93 -6.80 6.35
N ASP A 43 -10.67 -6.45 6.60
CA ASP A 43 -9.83 -5.76 5.62
C ASP A 43 -9.82 -6.54 4.31
N LYS A 44 -10.02 -5.81 3.21
CA LYS A 44 -10.00 -6.35 1.85
C LYS A 44 -8.79 -5.79 1.12
N TYR A 45 -8.14 -6.64 0.34
CA TYR A 45 -7.12 -6.19 -0.59
C TYR A 45 -7.75 -5.32 -1.68
N CYS A 46 -7.12 -4.18 -1.95
CA CYS A 46 -7.54 -3.26 -3.01
C CYS A 46 -6.35 -2.93 -3.91
N TRP A 47 -6.58 -2.90 -5.21
CA TRP A 47 -5.63 -2.52 -6.24
C TRP A 47 -6.01 -1.16 -6.82
N SER A 48 -5.29 -0.10 -6.44
CA SER A 48 -5.64 1.29 -6.76
C SER A 48 -5.69 1.61 -8.27
N TYR A 49 -5.09 0.77 -9.11
CA TYR A 49 -5.05 0.97 -10.56
C TYR A 49 -6.24 0.36 -11.30
N THR A 50 -7.18 -0.29 -10.61
CA THR A 50 -8.45 -0.74 -11.18
C THR A 50 -9.63 -0.10 -10.47
N LYS A 51 -10.67 0.28 -11.22
CA LYS A 51 -11.87 0.94 -10.65
C LYS A 51 -12.62 0.08 -9.64
N ASN A 52 -12.53 -1.24 -9.78
CA ASN A 52 -13.14 -2.20 -8.87
C ASN A 52 -12.21 -2.65 -7.72
N GLY A 53 -10.98 -2.11 -7.66
CA GLY A 53 -10.00 -2.47 -6.65
C GLY A 53 -9.49 -3.91 -6.75
N MET A 54 -9.80 -4.65 -7.82
CA MET A 54 -9.40 -6.05 -7.93
C MET A 54 -8.09 -6.18 -8.69
N TYR A 55 -7.15 -6.92 -8.09
CA TYR A 55 -5.93 -7.34 -8.78
C TYR A 55 -6.21 -8.56 -9.66
N THR A 56 -5.73 -8.50 -10.90
CA THR A 56 -5.61 -9.64 -11.80
C THR A 56 -4.23 -9.62 -12.44
N VAL A 57 -3.75 -10.78 -12.89
CA VAL A 57 -2.49 -10.85 -13.65
C VAL A 57 -2.50 -9.87 -14.83
N LYS A 58 -3.63 -9.78 -15.56
CA LYS A 58 -3.83 -8.85 -16.66
C LYS A 58 -3.69 -7.38 -16.25
N SER A 59 -4.34 -6.97 -15.15
CA SER A 59 -4.24 -5.58 -14.66
C SER A 59 -2.83 -5.25 -14.15
N GLY A 60 -2.12 -6.24 -13.58
CA GLY A 60 -0.72 -6.11 -13.18
C GLY A 60 0.20 -5.85 -14.37
N TYR A 61 0.11 -6.67 -15.43
CA TYR A 61 0.89 -6.45 -16.66
C TYR A 61 0.54 -5.13 -17.35
N TRP A 62 -0.75 -4.76 -17.38
CA TRP A 62 -1.16 -3.47 -17.93
C TRP A 62 -0.55 -2.29 -17.18
N TRP A 63 -0.57 -2.32 -15.85
CA TRP A 63 0.06 -1.29 -15.03
C TRP A 63 1.57 -1.23 -15.25
N LEU A 64 2.26 -2.38 -15.26
CA LEU A 64 3.70 -2.46 -15.55
C LEU A 64 4.03 -1.86 -16.92
N TRP A 65 3.24 -2.18 -17.94
CA TRP A 65 3.42 -1.63 -19.28
C TRP A 65 3.23 -0.10 -19.30
N MET A 66 2.20 0.41 -18.61
CA MET A 66 1.98 1.86 -18.50
C MET A 66 3.09 2.58 -17.76
N ASP A 67 3.57 2.02 -16.65
CA ASP A 67 4.69 2.59 -15.88
C ASP A 67 5.96 2.62 -16.75
N MET A 68 6.25 1.53 -17.46
CA MET A 68 7.36 1.48 -18.41
C MET A 68 7.23 2.50 -19.55
N GLU A 69 6.03 2.71 -20.10
CA GLU A 69 5.84 3.71 -21.17
C GLU A 69 5.90 5.15 -20.64
N SER A 70 5.45 5.39 -19.40
CA SER A 70 5.62 6.67 -18.70
C SER A 70 7.11 6.97 -18.49
N LEU A 71 7.86 5.99 -17.98
CA LEU A 71 9.31 6.08 -17.83
C LEU A 71 10.00 6.27 -19.18
N ARG A 72 9.60 5.56 -20.24
CA ARG A 72 10.17 5.71 -21.59
C ARG A 72 9.98 7.12 -22.14
N ARG A 73 8.80 7.72 -21.94
CA ARG A 73 8.52 9.10 -22.34
C ARG A 73 9.37 10.09 -21.55
N ASN A 74 9.54 9.89 -20.25
CA ASN A 74 10.31 10.77 -19.38
C ASN A 74 11.83 10.62 -19.54
N ASN A 75 12.34 9.43 -19.90
CA ASN A 75 13.77 9.17 -20.11
C ASN A 75 14.31 9.63 -21.46
N SER A 76 13.50 10.29 -22.30
CA SER A 76 14.04 11.07 -23.42
C SER A 76 14.89 12.27 -22.95
N ALA A 77 14.90 12.57 -21.64
CA ALA A 77 15.70 13.63 -21.02
C ALA A 77 16.84 13.17 -20.08
N PHE A 78 16.97 11.89 -19.71
CA PHE A 78 18.08 11.45 -18.86
C PHE A 78 18.46 9.98 -19.09
N GLY A 79 19.76 9.70 -19.14
CA GLY A 79 20.28 8.38 -19.51
C GLY A 79 20.02 7.28 -18.47
N SER A 80 19.59 6.12 -18.97
CA SER A 80 19.81 4.76 -18.46
C SER A 80 19.80 4.55 -16.93
N THR A 81 18.62 4.34 -16.36
CA THR A 81 18.47 3.56 -15.13
C THR A 81 17.63 2.31 -15.42
N LYS A 82 18.22 1.14 -15.20
CA LYS A 82 17.63 -0.16 -15.51
C LYS A 82 16.37 -0.37 -14.64
N PRO A 83 15.26 -0.86 -15.20
CA PRO A 83 14.07 -1.18 -14.41
C PRO A 83 14.37 -2.35 -13.47
N VAL A 84 14.11 -2.16 -12.18
CA VAL A 84 14.13 -3.23 -11.18
C VAL A 84 12.96 -4.15 -11.48
N THR A 85 13.21 -5.24 -12.20
CA THR A 85 12.26 -6.35 -12.31
C THR A 85 12.18 -7.03 -10.95
N LYS A 86 11.24 -6.59 -10.09
CA LYS A 86 10.88 -7.35 -8.90
C LYS A 86 10.18 -8.62 -9.41
N ASN A 87 10.89 -9.74 -9.36
CA ASN A 87 10.35 -11.07 -9.68
C ASN A 87 9.20 -11.38 -8.71
N LEU A 88 7.96 -11.03 -9.09
CA LEU A 88 6.73 -11.31 -8.33
C LEU A 88 6.21 -12.73 -8.61
N THR A 89 7.11 -13.71 -8.68
CA THR A 89 6.73 -15.11 -8.83
C THR A 89 7.32 -15.91 -7.68
N THR A 90 6.52 -16.11 -6.64
CA THR A 90 6.52 -17.15 -5.59
C THR A 90 5.47 -16.67 -4.58
N SER A 91 4.38 -17.32 -4.19
CA SER A 91 3.81 -18.64 -4.43
C SER A 91 2.37 -18.55 -3.88
N LEU A 92 1.35 -18.92 -4.66
CA LEU A 92 0.09 -19.39 -4.08
C LEU A 92 -0.24 -20.72 -4.76
N GLY A 93 0.42 -21.76 -4.26
CA GLY A 93 0.08 -23.15 -4.49
C GLY A 93 -0.15 -23.80 -3.13
N ALA A 94 -1.16 -24.66 -3.09
CA ALA A 94 -1.79 -25.36 -1.95
C ALA A 94 -2.94 -24.59 -1.28
#